data_AF-A0A534KG66-F1
#
_entry.id   AF-A0A534KG66-F1
#
_cell.length_a   1.000
_cell.length_b   1.000
_cell.length_c   1.000
_cell.angle_alpha   90.00
_cell.angle_beta   90.00
_cell.angle_gamma   90.00
#
_symmetry.space_group_name_H-M   'P 1'
#
loop_
_entity.id
_entity.type
_entity.pdbx_description
1 polymer ?
#
loop_
_entity_poly.entity_id
_entity_poly.type
_entity_poly.pdbx_seq_one_letter_code
_entity_poly.pdbx_strand_id
1 'polypeptide(L)'
;MGWRGLLRVVDFQALLSSQPLVASALDKAQHAGGTRSPEAKALREGYHLLAKVLWTRRASIQRIHDLAWLDHTVVSAGARLGRVWENEEGVHAVRAAEDALPPDVAPELFPQEGATWLEVPVQAYAGISPIVKLERGVSGPYRVGIVPEARLRAWYEAAGTAKFSAPPGATSVLGEIEALAAAARRAGGPSVSLVFAASSLEDFPAE
;
A
#
# COMPACT_ATOMS: atom_id res chain seq x y z
N MET A 1 14.37 -15.75 3.49
CA MET A 1 13.96 -14.57 2.70
C MET A 1 13.37 -13.55 3.65
N GLY A 2 13.70 -12.27 3.46
CA GLY A 2 13.60 -11.24 4.49
C GLY A 2 12.33 -10.40 4.44
N TRP A 3 12.21 -9.54 5.45
CA TRP A 3 11.21 -8.48 5.50
C TRP A 3 11.26 -7.59 4.25
N ARG A 4 10.08 -7.14 3.81
CA ARG A 4 9.93 -6.10 2.78
C ARG A 4 8.83 -5.12 3.18
N GLY A 5 9.01 -3.86 2.82
CA GLY A 5 8.04 -2.80 3.03
C GLY A 5 7.88 -1.93 1.79
N LEU A 6 6.65 -1.60 1.46
CA LEU A 6 6.28 -0.66 0.39
C LEU A 6 5.56 0.54 1.02
N LEU A 7 6.03 1.76 0.74
CA LEU A 7 5.29 3.00 0.98
C LEU A 7 4.85 3.56 -0.36
N ARG A 8 3.57 3.86 -0.53
CA ARG A 8 3.02 4.23 -1.82
C ARG A 8 1.78 5.11 -1.74
N VAL A 9 1.66 6.05 -2.68
CA VAL A 9 0.39 6.72 -2.94
C VAL A 9 -0.49 5.79 -3.77
N VAL A 10 -1.66 5.45 -3.24
CA VAL A 10 -2.65 4.60 -3.90
C VAL A 10 -3.92 5.40 -4.11
N ASP A 11 -4.36 5.50 -5.37
CA ASP A 11 -5.72 5.92 -5.68
C ASP A 11 -6.59 4.67 -5.82
N PHE A 12 -7.40 4.38 -4.80
CA PHE A 12 -8.24 3.19 -4.79
C PHE A 12 -9.31 3.20 -5.89
N GLN A 13 -9.74 4.38 -6.37
CA GLN A 13 -10.66 4.48 -7.50
C GLN A 13 -10.00 3.97 -8.79
N ALA A 14 -8.80 4.50 -9.08
CA ALA A 14 -8.04 4.11 -10.26
C ALA A 14 -7.64 2.64 -10.20
N LEU A 15 -7.15 2.18 -9.05
CA LEU A 15 -6.74 0.79 -8.83
C LEU A 15 -7.91 -0.19 -9.00
N LEU A 16 -9.05 0.05 -8.37
CA LEU A 16 -10.18 -0.87 -8.48
C LEU A 16 -10.78 -0.89 -9.89
N SER A 17 -10.62 0.19 -10.66
CA SER A 17 -11.04 0.28 -12.06
C SER A 17 -10.02 -0.29 -13.06
N SER A 18 -8.86 -0.77 -12.58
CA SER A 18 -7.74 -1.20 -13.43
C SER A 18 -7.83 -2.64 -13.96
N GLN A 19 -8.96 -3.33 -13.79
CA GLN A 19 -9.14 -4.70 -14.28
C GLN A 19 -8.71 -4.91 -15.75
N PRO A 20 -9.04 -4.01 -16.71
CA PRO A 20 -8.58 -4.16 -18.10
C PRO A 20 -7.06 -4.11 -18.25
N LEU A 21 -6.39 -3.28 -17.45
CA LEU A 21 -4.93 -3.14 -17.48
C LEU A 21 -4.27 -4.41 -16.92
N VAL A 22 -4.77 -4.93 -15.80
CA VAL A 22 -4.27 -6.19 -15.22
C VAL A 22 -4.54 -7.38 -16.16
N ALA A 23 -5.70 -7.42 -16.83
CA ALA A 23 -6.00 -8.44 -17.84
C ALA A 23 -5.01 -8.38 -19.02
N SER A 24 -4.72 -7.18 -19.54
CA SER A 24 -3.73 -7.02 -20.62
C SER A 24 -2.32 -7.44 -20.19
N ALA A 25 -1.92 -7.12 -18.95
CA ALA A 25 -0.65 -7.58 -18.39
C ALA A 25 -0.62 -9.11 -18.25
N LEU A 26 -1.72 -9.72 -17.77
CA LEU A 26 -1.86 -11.18 -17.66
C LEU A 26 -1.71 -11.85 -19.03
N ASP A 27 -2.39 -11.35 -20.06
CA ASP A 27 -2.28 -11.89 -21.41
C ASP A 27 -0.83 -11.85 -21.90
N LYS A 28 -0.14 -10.70 -21.74
CA LYS A 28 1.28 -10.57 -22.11
C LYS A 28 2.17 -11.59 -21.38
N ALA A 29 2.00 -11.73 -20.06
CA ALA A 29 2.77 -12.67 -19.26
C ALA A 29 2.52 -14.13 -19.68
N GLN A 30 1.28 -14.47 -20.03
CA GLN A 30 0.93 -15.81 -20.54
C GLN A 30 1.55 -16.09 -21.90
N HIS A 31 1.62 -15.11 -22.80
CA HIS A 31 2.27 -15.27 -24.10
C HIS A 31 3.80 -15.41 -23.98
N ALA A 32 4.42 -14.69 -23.03
CA ALA A 32 5.87 -14.71 -22.85
C ALA A 32 6.39 -15.92 -22.07
N GLY A 33 5.72 -16.26 -20.96
CA GLY A 33 6.19 -17.29 -20.00
C GLY A 33 5.27 -18.50 -19.85
N GLY A 34 4.14 -18.54 -20.55
CA GLY A 34 3.12 -19.57 -20.40
C GLY A 34 2.16 -19.33 -19.24
N THR A 35 1.06 -20.07 -19.21
CA THR A 35 -0.05 -19.89 -18.24
C THR A 35 0.30 -20.27 -16.80
N ARG A 36 1.39 -21.02 -16.60
CA ARG A 36 1.87 -21.47 -15.29
C ARG A 36 3.08 -20.67 -14.80
N SER A 37 3.52 -19.64 -15.53
CA SER A 37 4.62 -18.80 -15.05
C SER A 37 4.24 -18.13 -13.72
N PRO A 38 5.21 -17.90 -12.81
CA PRO A 38 4.95 -17.21 -11.55
C PRO A 38 4.28 -15.84 -11.75
N GLU A 39 4.70 -15.11 -12.79
CA GLU A 39 4.14 -13.81 -13.16
C GLU A 39 2.68 -13.92 -13.60
N ALA A 40 2.35 -14.87 -14.50
CA ALA A 40 0.97 -15.09 -14.92
C ALA A 40 0.08 -15.56 -13.76
N LYS A 41 0.62 -16.32 -12.80
CA LYS A 41 -0.09 -16.70 -11.57
C LYS A 41 -0.40 -15.47 -10.71
N ALA A 42 0.60 -14.65 -10.42
CA ALA A 42 0.44 -13.44 -9.60
C ALA A 42 -0.55 -12.45 -10.23
N LEU A 43 -0.50 -12.24 -11.55
CA LEU A 43 -1.43 -11.37 -12.27
C LEU A 43 -2.86 -11.90 -12.26
N ARG A 44 -3.04 -13.22 -12.37
CA ARG A 44 -4.36 -13.86 -12.24
C ARG A 44 -4.93 -13.68 -10.84
N GLU A 45 -4.12 -13.87 -9.80
CA GLU A 45 -4.50 -13.63 -8.41
C GLU A 45 -4.87 -12.16 -8.18
N GLY A 46 -4.09 -11.22 -8.73
CA GLY A 46 -4.37 -9.78 -8.71
C GLY A 46 -5.69 -9.43 -9.41
N TYR A 47 -5.96 -10.01 -10.58
CA TYR A 47 -7.22 -9.83 -11.29
C TYR A 47 -8.42 -10.30 -10.45
N HIS A 48 -8.33 -11.50 -9.86
CA HIS A 48 -9.38 -12.02 -8.97
C HIS A 48 -9.52 -11.20 -7.69
N LEU A 49 -8.43 -10.67 -7.15
CA LEU A 49 -8.42 -9.80 -5.98
C LEU A 49 -9.24 -8.52 -6.24
N LEU A 50 -9.01 -7.84 -7.37
CA LEU A 50 -9.78 -6.65 -7.76
C LEU A 50 -11.28 -6.96 -7.84
N ALA A 51 -11.64 -8.05 -8.52
CA ALA A 51 -13.04 -8.49 -8.62
C ALA A 51 -13.65 -8.78 -7.25
N LYS A 52 -12.92 -9.47 -6.37
CA LYS A 52 -13.38 -9.81 -5.02
C LYS A 52 -13.60 -8.57 -4.14
N VAL A 53 -12.72 -7.58 -4.23
CA VAL A 53 -12.85 -6.33 -3.46
C VAL A 53 -14.02 -5.50 -3.97
N LEU A 54 -14.20 -5.38 -5.28
CA LEU A 54 -15.37 -4.71 -5.87
C LEU A 54 -16.68 -5.39 -5.45
N TRP A 55 -16.73 -6.73 -5.49
CA TRP A 55 -17.91 -7.50 -5.10
C TRP A 55 -18.24 -7.39 -3.61
N THR A 56 -17.24 -7.57 -2.74
CA THR A 56 -17.45 -7.59 -1.29
C THR A 56 -17.46 -6.20 -0.66
N ARG A 57 -16.98 -5.18 -1.37
CA ARG A 57 -16.71 -3.82 -0.88
C ARG A 57 -15.80 -3.81 0.35
N ARG A 58 -14.93 -4.81 0.48
CA ARG A 58 -14.06 -5.02 1.63
C ARG A 58 -12.70 -5.54 1.21
N ALA A 59 -11.66 -4.88 1.70
CA ALA A 59 -10.29 -5.34 1.60
C ALA A 59 -9.71 -5.46 3.02
N SER A 60 -9.45 -6.70 3.45
CA SER A 60 -8.74 -7.00 4.69
C SER A 60 -7.26 -6.62 4.58
N ILE A 61 -6.52 -6.66 5.69
CA ILE A 61 -5.09 -6.28 5.75
C ILE A 61 -4.27 -6.95 4.64
N GLN A 62 -4.36 -8.28 4.50
CA GLN A 62 -3.65 -9.01 3.42
C GLN A 62 -4.06 -8.52 2.03
N ARG A 63 -5.36 -8.27 1.79
CA ARG A 63 -5.83 -7.78 0.49
C ARG A 63 -5.32 -6.38 0.18
N ILE A 64 -5.26 -5.49 1.17
CA ILE A 64 -4.69 -4.14 0.97
C ILE A 64 -3.21 -4.24 0.67
N HIS A 65 -2.47 -5.09 1.39
CA HIS A 65 -1.08 -5.35 1.10
C HIS A 65 -0.91 -5.76 -0.37
N ASP A 66 -1.62 -6.79 -0.81
CA ASP A 66 -1.50 -7.31 -2.18
C ASP A 66 -1.99 -6.30 -3.24
N LEU A 67 -3.01 -5.50 -2.93
CA LEU A 67 -3.48 -4.41 -3.79
C LEU A 67 -2.42 -3.31 -3.95
N ALA A 68 -1.75 -2.90 -2.87
CA ALA A 68 -0.71 -1.88 -2.93
C ALA A 68 0.49 -2.35 -3.76
N TRP A 69 0.87 -3.62 -3.62
CA TRP A 69 1.91 -4.23 -4.45
C TRP A 69 1.48 -4.38 -5.91
N LEU A 70 0.23 -4.78 -6.19
CA LEU A 70 -0.32 -4.84 -7.55
C LEU A 70 -0.33 -3.45 -8.20
N ASP A 71 -0.71 -2.42 -7.47
CA ASP A 71 -0.65 -1.04 -7.98
C ASP A 71 0.78 -0.62 -8.29
N HIS A 72 1.73 -1.00 -7.42
CA HIS A 72 3.14 -0.68 -7.59
C HIS A 72 3.77 -1.32 -8.81
N THR A 73 3.51 -2.62 -9.02
CA THR A 73 4.19 -3.41 -10.04
C THR A 73 3.48 -3.40 -11.38
N VAL A 74 2.17 -3.12 -11.41
CA VAL A 74 1.36 -3.25 -12.63
C VAL A 74 0.65 -1.95 -12.98
N VAL A 75 -0.24 -1.46 -12.12
CA VAL A 75 -1.21 -0.42 -12.49
C VAL A 75 -0.57 0.94 -12.68
N SER A 76 0.22 1.38 -11.71
CA SER A 76 1.02 2.59 -11.84
C SER A 76 2.51 2.26 -11.79
N ALA A 77 2.87 1.19 -12.51
CA ALA A 77 4.26 0.83 -12.78
C ALA A 77 4.99 2.01 -13.44
N GLY A 78 6.18 2.35 -12.93
CA GLY A 78 6.96 3.50 -13.41
C GLY A 78 6.49 4.86 -12.91
N ALA A 79 5.33 4.96 -12.25
CA ALA A 79 4.98 6.16 -11.51
C ALA A 79 5.89 6.26 -10.28
N ARG A 80 6.61 7.39 -10.13
CA ARG A 80 7.51 7.67 -8.99
C ARG A 80 6.73 7.96 -7.69
N LEU A 81 5.68 7.19 -7.43
CA LEU A 81 4.72 7.33 -6.35
C LEU A 81 4.84 6.21 -5.30
N GLY A 82 5.95 5.48 -5.27
CA GLY A 82 6.24 4.52 -4.20
C GLY A 82 7.72 4.31 -3.95
N ARG A 83 8.01 3.71 -2.79
CA ARG A 83 9.34 3.33 -2.31
C ARG A 83 9.29 1.97 -1.64
N VAL A 84 10.33 1.20 -1.88
CA VAL A 84 10.49 -0.16 -1.36
C VAL A 84 11.72 -0.19 -0.47
N TRP A 85 11.59 -0.86 0.66
CA TRP A 85 12.69 -1.24 1.55
C TRP A 85 12.68 -2.75 1.73
N GLU A 86 13.88 -3.32 1.81
CA GLU A 86 14.09 -4.76 1.98
C GLU A 86 15.20 -4.97 3.01
N ASN A 87 15.26 -6.19 3.54
CA ASN A 87 16.31 -6.65 4.47
C ASN A 87 16.28 -5.94 5.83
N GLU A 88 17.21 -6.33 6.71
CA GLU A 88 17.31 -5.81 8.08
C GLU A 88 17.55 -4.30 8.14
N GLU A 89 18.37 -3.76 7.23
CA GLU A 89 18.62 -2.32 7.16
C GLU A 89 17.32 -1.55 6.88
N GLY A 90 16.49 -2.05 5.96
CA GLY A 90 15.16 -1.49 5.69
C GLY A 90 14.24 -1.52 6.91
N VAL A 91 14.23 -2.64 7.64
CA VAL A 91 13.48 -2.77 8.90
C VAL A 91 13.92 -1.72 9.90
N HIS A 92 15.24 -1.59 10.12
CA HIS A 92 15.80 -0.66 11.09
C HIS A 92 15.51 0.80 10.71
N ALA A 93 15.63 1.15 9.44
CA ALA A 93 15.29 2.49 8.94
C ALA A 93 13.81 2.84 9.16
N VAL A 94 12.89 1.91 8.85
CA VAL A 94 11.45 2.12 9.07
C VAL A 94 11.11 2.21 10.55
N ARG A 95 11.68 1.35 11.40
CA ARG A 95 11.48 1.43 12.86
C ARG A 95 12.00 2.75 13.43
N ALA A 96 13.19 3.18 13.02
CA ALA A 96 13.74 4.46 13.47
C ALA A 96 12.87 5.66 13.03
N ALA A 97 12.26 5.59 11.84
CA ALA A 97 11.32 6.62 11.38
C ALA A 97 10.00 6.60 12.15
N GLU A 98 9.51 5.41 12.48
CA GLU A 98 8.35 5.22 13.33
C GLU A 98 8.56 5.82 14.72
N ASP A 99 9.71 5.55 15.35
CA ASP A 99 10.06 6.08 16.67
C ASP A 99 10.26 7.61 16.69
N ALA A 100 10.57 8.20 15.54
CA ALA A 100 10.77 9.65 15.39
C ALA A 100 9.46 10.42 15.15
N LEU A 101 8.35 9.74 14.81
CA LEU A 101 7.07 10.37 14.56
C LEU A 101 6.29 10.63 15.86
N PRO A 102 5.38 11.61 15.88
CA PRO A 102 4.48 11.81 17.02
C PRO A 102 3.67 10.53 17.34
N PRO A 103 3.52 10.14 18.62
CA PRO A 103 2.84 8.91 19.01
C PRO A 103 1.37 8.81 18.57
N ASP A 104 0.71 9.95 18.36
CA ASP A 104 -0.68 10.05 17.89
C ASP A 104 -0.81 9.94 16.36
N VAL A 105 0.29 10.14 15.63
CA VAL A 105 0.33 10.08 14.16
C VAL A 105 0.83 8.71 13.70
N ALA A 106 1.95 8.24 14.25
CA ALA A 106 2.66 7.04 13.81
C ALA A 106 1.76 5.80 13.59
N PRO A 107 0.79 5.46 14.46
CA PRO A 107 -0.02 4.26 14.32
C PRO A 107 -0.91 4.20 13.07
N GLU A 108 -1.19 5.33 12.39
CA GLU A 108 -2.01 5.32 11.18
C GLU A 108 -1.30 4.68 9.98
N LEU A 109 0.00 4.96 9.84
CA LEU A 109 0.85 4.45 8.75
C LEU A 109 1.68 3.24 9.20
N PHE A 110 2.01 3.18 10.49
CA PHE A 110 2.82 2.13 11.08
C PHE A 110 2.04 1.48 12.24
N PRO A 111 0.95 0.73 11.98
CA PRO A 111 0.21 0.09 13.05
C PRO A 111 1.05 -1.02 13.69
N GLN A 112 1.08 -1.08 15.02
CA GLN A 112 1.81 -2.12 15.76
C GLN A 112 0.94 -3.32 16.14
N GLU A 113 -0.36 -3.09 16.33
CA GLU A 113 -1.33 -4.10 16.72
C GLU A 113 -2.74 -3.72 16.26
N GLY A 114 -3.65 -4.68 16.41
CA GLY A 114 -5.08 -4.48 16.14
C GLY A 114 -5.44 -4.37 14.67
N ALA A 115 -6.72 -4.14 14.43
CA ALA A 115 -7.31 -3.92 13.11
C ALA A 115 -8.38 -2.84 13.21
N THR A 116 -8.38 -1.90 12.27
CA THR A 116 -9.38 -0.83 12.16
C THR A 116 -9.88 -0.73 10.74
N TRP A 117 -11.20 -0.60 10.59
CA TRP A 117 -11.84 -0.39 9.29
C TRP A 117 -11.94 1.11 8.99
N LEU A 118 -11.54 1.47 7.78
CA LEU A 118 -11.64 2.80 7.20
C LEU A 118 -12.64 2.74 6.05
N GLU A 119 -13.40 3.81 5.85
CA GLU A 119 -14.31 3.95 4.72
C GLU A 119 -13.68 4.89 3.69
N VAL A 120 -13.44 4.38 2.49
CA VAL A 120 -12.85 5.14 1.39
C VAL A 120 -13.90 5.32 0.30
N PRO A 121 -14.23 6.58 -0.06
CA PRO A 121 -15.13 6.86 -1.16
C PRO A 121 -14.51 6.44 -2.50
N VAL A 122 -15.28 5.70 -3.28
CA VAL A 122 -14.98 5.34 -4.67
C VAL A 122 -16.23 5.62 -5.49
N GLN A 123 -16.09 6.03 -6.75
CA GLN A 123 -17.25 6.22 -7.62
C GLN A 123 -17.98 4.89 -7.81
N ALA A 124 -19.31 4.97 -7.84
CA ALA A 124 -20.16 3.80 -8.01
C ALA A 124 -19.83 3.10 -9.33
N TYR A 125 -19.38 1.84 -9.25
CA TYR A 125 -19.24 0.97 -10.40
C TYR A 125 -20.52 0.13 -10.52
N ALA A 126 -21.22 0.19 -11.65
CA ALA A 126 -22.40 -0.64 -11.93
C ALA A 126 -23.48 -0.67 -10.81
N GLY A 127 -23.78 0.49 -10.19
CA GLY A 127 -24.81 0.58 -9.13
C GLY A 127 -24.36 0.10 -7.74
N ILE A 128 -23.08 -0.19 -7.56
CA ILE A 128 -22.48 -0.56 -6.28
C ILE A 128 -22.25 0.70 -5.43
N SER A 129 -22.49 0.58 -4.12
CA SER A 129 -22.25 1.62 -3.12
C SER A 129 -20.90 2.34 -3.33
N PRO A 130 -20.86 3.68 -3.20
CA PRO A 130 -19.67 4.48 -3.52
C PRO A 130 -18.62 4.45 -2.40
N ILE A 131 -18.56 3.36 -1.61
CA ILE A 131 -17.69 3.24 -0.44
C ILE A 131 -17.15 1.82 -0.39
N VAL A 132 -15.84 1.71 -0.22
CA VAL A 132 -15.14 0.45 0.07
C VAL A 132 -14.55 0.54 1.47
N LYS A 133 -14.67 -0.55 2.23
CA LYS A 133 -14.07 -0.65 3.56
C LYS A 133 -12.67 -1.25 3.45
N LEU A 134 -11.67 -0.54 3.95
CA LEU A 134 -10.28 -0.96 3.96
C LEU A 134 -9.85 -1.21 5.40
N GLU A 135 -9.19 -2.34 5.64
CA GLU A 135 -8.66 -2.68 6.94
C GLU A 135 -7.19 -2.23 7.03
N ARG A 136 -6.87 -1.44 8.06
CA ARG A 136 -5.48 -1.17 8.48
C ARG A 136 -5.17 -1.94 9.75
N GLY A 137 -3.93 -2.34 9.95
CA GLY A 137 -3.51 -3.07 11.13
C GLY A 137 -2.43 -4.10 10.87
N VAL A 138 -2.35 -5.09 11.75
CA VAL A 138 -1.44 -6.24 11.66
C VAL A 138 -2.24 -7.53 11.60
N SER A 139 -1.93 -8.42 10.65
CA SER A 139 -2.57 -9.72 10.50
C SER A 139 -1.57 -10.75 9.98
N GLY A 140 -1.17 -11.70 10.82
CA GLY A 140 -0.14 -12.68 10.49
C GLY A 140 1.16 -11.98 10.10
N PRO A 141 1.78 -12.31 8.94
CA PRO A 141 3.02 -11.68 8.52
C PRO A 141 2.84 -10.26 7.95
N TYR A 142 1.60 -9.78 7.78
CA TYR A 142 1.29 -8.54 7.09
C TYR A 142 1.07 -7.38 8.06
N ARG A 143 1.66 -6.23 7.75
CA ARG A 143 1.47 -4.95 8.43
C ARG A 143 1.06 -3.90 7.41
N VAL A 144 -0.13 -3.32 7.58
CA VAL A 144 -0.68 -2.35 6.64
C VAL A 144 -1.16 -1.08 7.34
N GLY A 145 -0.54 0.05 7.03
CA GLY A 145 -1.02 1.36 7.41
C GLY A 145 -1.68 2.10 6.25
N ILE A 146 -2.68 2.91 6.57
CA ILE A 146 -3.43 3.71 5.59
C ILE A 146 -3.68 5.09 6.19
N VAL A 147 -3.19 6.10 5.48
CA VAL A 147 -3.44 7.51 5.75
C VAL A 147 -4.37 8.05 4.68
N PRO A 148 -5.65 8.30 5.00
CA PRO A 148 -6.62 8.83 4.05
C PRO A 148 -6.32 10.29 3.69
N GLU A 149 -6.87 10.75 2.56
CA GLU A 149 -6.65 12.10 2.01
C GLU A 149 -6.75 13.21 3.07
N ALA A 150 -7.81 13.19 3.88
CA ALA A 150 -8.07 14.20 4.91
C ALA A 150 -6.97 14.30 5.99
N ARG A 151 -6.15 13.26 6.16
CA ARG A 151 -5.05 13.21 7.14
C ARG A 151 -3.67 13.49 6.52
N LEU A 152 -3.56 13.54 5.19
CA LEU A 152 -2.27 13.70 4.50
C LEU A 152 -1.57 15.02 4.84
N ARG A 153 -2.31 16.09 5.14
CA ARG A 153 -1.70 17.37 5.56
C ARG A 153 -0.97 17.22 6.89
N ALA A 154 -1.61 16.60 7.89
CA ALA A 154 -0.99 16.37 9.19
C ALA A 154 0.26 15.48 9.05
N TRP A 155 0.21 14.47 8.18
CA TRP A 155 1.36 13.62 7.88
C TRP A 155 2.50 14.33 7.16
N TYR A 156 2.19 15.19 6.19
CA TYR A 156 3.18 16.02 5.52
C TYR A 156 3.92 16.93 6.52
N GLU A 157 3.18 17.60 7.40
CA GLU A 157 3.74 18.49 8.43
C GLU A 157 4.55 17.68 9.46
N ALA A 158 4.01 16.57 9.97
CA ALA A 158 4.67 15.72 10.97
C ALA A 158 6.00 15.14 10.46
N ALA A 159 6.02 14.56 9.25
CA ALA A 159 7.25 14.02 8.66
C ALA A 159 8.25 15.12 8.32
N GLY A 160 7.76 16.27 7.82
CA GLY A 160 8.57 17.43 7.52
C GLY A 160 9.26 18.04 8.74
N THR A 161 8.64 17.98 9.93
CA THR A 161 9.26 18.41 11.18
C THR A 161 10.16 17.32 11.79
N ALA A 162 9.68 16.08 11.88
CA ALA A 162 10.39 14.98 12.54
C ALA A 162 11.78 14.71 11.93
N LYS A 163 11.91 14.83 10.61
CA LYS A 163 13.17 14.53 9.89
C LYS A 163 14.37 15.36 10.35
N PHE A 164 14.17 16.54 10.95
CA PHE A 164 15.25 17.43 11.38
C PHE A 164 15.91 17.01 12.71
N SER A 165 15.20 16.27 13.55
CA SER A 165 15.71 15.73 14.81
C SER A 165 15.89 14.21 14.79
N ALA A 166 15.53 13.56 13.68
CA ALA A 166 15.59 12.12 13.52
C ALA A 166 17.03 11.62 13.31
N PRO A 167 17.34 10.37 13.72
CA PRO A 167 18.63 9.76 13.41
C PRO A 167 18.80 9.56 11.89
N PRO A 168 20.03 9.44 11.38
CA PRO A 168 20.29 9.36 9.93
C PRO A 168 19.51 8.25 9.21
N GLY A 169 19.33 7.09 9.85
CA GLY A 169 18.57 5.96 9.29
C GLY A 169 17.08 6.26 9.09
N ALA A 170 16.52 7.19 9.86
CA ALA A 170 15.11 7.59 9.79
C ALA A 170 14.87 8.73 8.78
N THR A 171 15.84 9.63 8.61
CA THR A 171 15.71 10.85 7.78
C THR A 171 15.29 10.53 6.34
N SER A 172 15.84 9.46 5.74
CA SER A 172 15.50 9.03 4.39
C SER A 172 14.02 8.61 4.28
N VAL A 173 13.56 7.77 5.21
CA VAL A 173 12.17 7.30 5.24
C VAL A 173 11.20 8.45 5.49
N LEU A 174 11.51 9.34 6.44
CA LEU A 174 10.69 10.52 6.73
C LEU A 174 10.60 11.48 5.54
N GLY A 175 11.72 11.67 4.82
CA GLY A 175 11.73 12.45 3.57
C GLY A 175 10.85 11.83 2.49
N GLU A 176 10.82 10.51 2.36
CA GLU A 176 9.94 9.81 1.42
C GLU A 176 8.47 9.88 1.84
N ILE A 177 8.16 9.79 3.14
CA ILE A 177 6.80 10.02 3.67
C ILE A 177 6.32 11.42 3.32
N GLU A 178 7.14 12.45 3.57
CA GLU A 178 6.82 13.83 3.24
C GLU A 178 6.59 14.01 1.73
N ALA A 179 7.49 13.49 0.89
CA ALA A 179 7.40 13.61 -0.55
C ALA A 179 6.16 12.92 -1.12
N LEU A 180 5.83 11.72 -0.64
CA LEU A 180 4.66 10.95 -1.07
C LEU A 180 3.37 11.53 -0.51
N ALA A 181 3.36 12.02 0.74
CA ALA A 181 2.20 12.76 1.29
C ALA A 181 1.92 14.01 0.46
N ALA A 182 2.95 14.76 0.07
CA ALA A 182 2.80 15.92 -0.82
C ALA A 182 2.28 15.50 -2.21
N ALA A 183 2.76 14.39 -2.76
CA ALA A 183 2.27 13.87 -4.04
C ALA A 183 0.81 13.42 -3.98
N ALA A 184 0.41 12.71 -2.92
CA ALA A 184 -0.96 12.29 -2.68
C ALA A 184 -1.91 13.49 -2.55
N ARG A 185 -1.49 14.55 -1.83
CA ARG A 185 -2.25 15.80 -1.73
C ARG A 185 -2.41 16.51 -3.08
N ARG A 186 -1.39 16.49 -3.93
CA ARG A 186 -1.46 17.08 -5.29
C ARG A 186 -2.36 16.29 -6.23
N ALA A 187 -2.36 14.96 -6.12
CA ALA A 187 -3.28 14.13 -6.89
C ALA A 187 -4.72 14.52 -6.57
N GLY A 188 -5.03 14.69 -5.26
CA GLY A 188 -6.30 15.18 -4.78
C GLY A 188 -7.43 14.18 -5.00
N GLY A 189 -8.22 13.91 -3.97
CA GLY A 189 -9.41 13.07 -4.10
C GLY A 189 -9.64 12.14 -2.92
N PRO A 190 -10.90 11.88 -2.57
CA PRO A 190 -11.25 11.10 -1.38
C PRO A 190 -10.82 9.63 -1.45
N SER A 191 -10.53 9.12 -2.65
CA SER A 191 -10.03 7.76 -2.89
C SER A 191 -8.51 7.63 -2.75
N VAL A 192 -7.79 8.75 -2.65
CA VAL A 192 -6.32 8.78 -2.58
C VAL A 192 -5.87 8.57 -1.14
N SER A 193 -4.89 7.70 -0.95
CA SER A 193 -4.29 7.45 0.36
C SER A 193 -2.79 7.22 0.25
N LEU A 194 -2.06 7.53 1.32
CA LEU A 194 -0.71 7.02 1.51
C LEU A 194 -0.82 5.67 2.24
N VAL A 195 -0.27 4.63 1.64
CA VAL A 195 -0.36 3.25 2.11
C VAL A 195 1.03 2.73 2.38
N PHE A 196 1.21 2.17 3.57
CA PHE A 196 2.36 1.34 3.91
C PHE A 196 1.92 -0.12 3.91
N ALA A 197 2.61 -0.97 3.15
CA ALA A 197 2.32 -2.39 3.01
C ALA A 197 3.62 -3.18 3.21
N ALA A 198 3.77 -3.79 4.39
CA ALA A 198 4.93 -4.61 4.72
C ALA A 198 4.54 -6.06 4.99
N SER A 199 5.50 -6.94 4.74
CA SER A 199 5.40 -8.37 5.05
C SER A 199 6.72 -8.88 5.61
N SER A 200 6.67 -9.66 6.69
CA SER A 200 7.80 -10.46 7.18
C SER A 200 7.46 -11.94 7.00
N LEU A 201 7.95 -12.52 5.90
CA LEU A 201 7.73 -13.91 5.56
C LEU A 201 8.96 -14.72 5.98
N GLU A 202 9.11 -14.95 7.28
CA GLU A 202 9.99 -16.02 7.75
C GLU A 202 9.30 -17.35 7.41
N ASP A 203 9.89 -18.09 6.46
CA ASP A 203 9.51 -19.42 5.96
C ASP A 203 8.12 -19.94 6.34
N PHE A 204 7.08 -19.44 5.64
CA PHE A 204 5.87 -20.24 5.48
C PHE A 204 6.21 -21.37 4.51
N PRO A 205 6.17 -22.65 4.93
CA PRO A 205 6.36 -23.74 3.98
C PRO A 205 5.29 -23.60 2.91
N ALA A 206 5.71 -23.66 1.64
CA ALA A 206 4.79 -23.84 0.54
C ALA A 206 4.07 -25.18 0.77
N GLU A 207 2.80 -25.12 1.17
CA GLU A 207 1.88 -26.26 1.02
C GLU A 207 1.58 -26.52 -0.45
#